data_AF-A0A382MNA2-F1
#
_entry.id   AF-A0A382MNA2-F1
#
_cell.length_a   1.000
_cell.length_b   1.000
_cell.length_c   1.000
_cell.angle_alpha   90.00
_cell.angle_beta   90.00
_cell.angle_gamma   90.00
#
_symmetry.space_group_name_H-M   'P 1'
#
loop_
_entity.id
_entity.type
_entity.pdbx_description
1 polymer ?
#
loop_
_entity_poly.entity_id
_entity_poly.type
_entity_poly.pdbx_seq_one_letter_code
_entity_poly.pdbx_strand_id
1 'polypeptide(L)'
;MLEEFFLEYLKLKNARETFATAMVVQHGTPISGKTGDKAIIRADGSIHGWIGGGCAHPIVIEEALAQMNSGHSKLINIDPQTKSAEGVEVKHFQMTCHSGGSLSVHIEPVFPNPLVVVFGDS
;
A
#
# COMPACT_ATOMS: atom_id res chain seq x y z
N MET A 1 5.27 12.58 10.54
CA MET A 1 4.66 11.84 9.42
C MET A 1 5.68 11.11 8.55
N LEU A 2 6.55 11.80 7.78
CA LEU A 2 7.57 11.10 6.95
C LEU A 2 8.57 10.30 7.80
N GLU A 3 9.06 10.92 8.88
CA GLU A 3 10.02 10.28 9.79
C GLU A 3 9.42 9.06 10.51
N GLU A 4 8.18 9.17 11.00
CA GLU A 4 7.44 8.06 11.64
C GLU A 4 7.27 6.86 10.69
N PHE A 5 6.94 7.11 9.42
CA PHE A 5 6.86 6.06 8.41
C PHE A 5 8.17 5.29 8.29
N PHE A 6 9.31 5.99 8.19
CA PHE A 6 10.62 5.33 8.06
C PHE A 6 11.04 4.62 9.34
N LEU A 7 10.72 5.16 10.51
CA LEU A 7 11.00 4.51 11.79
C LEU A 7 10.22 3.18 11.91
N GLU A 8 8.92 3.18 11.61
CA GLU A 8 8.13 1.94 11.64
C GLU A 8 8.59 0.96 10.56
N TYR A 9 8.93 1.43 9.37
CA TYR A 9 9.52 0.60 8.30
C TYR A 9 10.78 -0.13 8.79
N LEU A 10 11.72 0.61 9.39
CA LEU A 10 12.97 0.04 9.88
C LEU A 10 12.72 -0.94 11.03
N LYS A 11 11.80 -0.63 11.94
CA LYS A 11 11.40 -1.52 13.04
C LYS A 11 10.88 -2.86 12.52
N LEU A 12 9.92 -2.85 11.59
CA LEU A 12 9.35 -4.08 11.03
C LEU A 12 10.39 -4.87 10.22
N LYS A 13 11.21 -4.17 9.42
CA LYS A 13 12.30 -4.79 8.66
C LYS A 13 13.31 -5.49 9.57
N ASN A 14 13.69 -4.85 10.67
CA ASN A 14 14.62 -5.43 11.65
C ASN A 14 13.99 -6.60 12.43
N ALA A 15 12.68 -6.54 12.69
CA ALA A 15 11.92 -7.65 13.25
C ALA A 15 11.69 -8.81 12.26
N ARG A 16 12.14 -8.67 11.01
CA ARG A 16 11.93 -9.62 9.91
C ARG A 16 10.44 -9.92 9.65
N GLU A 17 9.59 -8.93 9.87
CA GLU A 17 8.16 -9.04 9.60
C GLU A 17 7.85 -8.70 8.14
N THR A 18 6.93 -9.44 7.51
CA THR A 18 6.36 -9.06 6.22
C THR A 18 5.29 -7.99 6.43
N PHE A 19 5.34 -6.95 5.61
CA PHE A 19 4.36 -5.86 5.58
C PHE A 19 4.26 -5.32 4.16
N ALA A 20 3.29 -4.45 3.89
CA ALA A 20 3.21 -3.71 2.62
C ALA A 20 3.37 -2.21 2.88
N THR A 21 3.94 -1.52 1.90
CA THR A 21 3.89 -0.06 1.83
C THR A 21 2.83 0.36 0.82
N ALA A 22 2.13 1.45 1.10
CA ALA A 22 1.20 2.08 0.19
C ALA A 22 1.56 3.57 0.06
N MET A 23 1.60 4.07 -1.17
CA MET A 23 1.90 5.47 -1.46
C MET A 23 0.91 6.03 -2.46
N VAL A 24 0.34 7.18 -2.15
CA VAL A 24 -0.47 7.94 -3.11
C VAL A 24 0.46 8.55 -4.16
N VAL A 25 0.33 8.11 -5.40
CA VAL A 25 1.14 8.60 -6.53
C VAL A 25 0.44 9.71 -7.30
N GLN A 26 -0.90 9.69 -7.32
CA GLN A 26 -1.71 10.71 -7.99
C GLN A 26 -3.03 10.90 -7.24
N HIS A 27 -3.57 12.14 -7.24
CA HIS A 27 -4.89 12.43 -6.71
C HIS A 27 -5.68 13.39 -7.61
N GLY A 28 -6.99 13.18 -7.70
CA GLY A 28 -7.97 14.06 -8.34
C GLY A 28 -8.91 14.66 -7.30
N THR A 29 -9.12 15.97 -7.34
CA THR A 29 -9.95 16.68 -6.35
C THR A 29 -11.45 16.49 -6.59
N PRO A 30 -12.28 16.50 -5.53
CA PRO A 30 -11.90 16.76 -4.14
C PRO A 30 -11.63 15.46 -3.36
N ILE A 31 -10.46 15.38 -2.72
CA ILE A 31 -10.02 14.23 -1.93
C ILE A 31 -9.01 14.64 -0.85
N SER A 32 -9.06 13.94 0.29
CA SER A 32 -8.20 14.22 1.46
C SER A 32 -6.78 13.70 1.29
N GLY A 33 -6.61 12.53 0.65
CA GLY A 33 -5.30 11.98 0.30
C GLY A 33 -4.58 12.87 -0.71
N LYS A 34 -3.30 13.12 -0.49
CA LYS A 34 -2.41 13.92 -1.34
C LYS A 34 -1.30 13.05 -1.89
N THR A 35 -0.77 13.44 -3.05
CA THR A 35 0.40 12.77 -3.62
C THR A 35 1.55 12.88 -2.63
N GLY A 36 2.19 11.75 -2.37
CA GLY A 36 3.24 11.65 -1.36
C GLY A 36 2.77 11.16 0.01
N ASP A 37 1.46 11.07 0.26
CA ASP A 37 0.92 10.39 1.43
C ASP A 37 1.30 8.91 1.41
N LYS A 38 1.69 8.37 2.57
CA LYS A 38 2.21 7.01 2.72
C LYS A 38 1.67 6.33 3.95
N ALA A 39 1.48 5.03 3.85
CA ALA A 39 1.18 4.16 4.97
C ALA A 39 1.88 2.80 4.87
N ILE A 40 2.05 2.17 6.02
CA ILE A 40 2.46 0.79 6.17
C ILE A 40 1.23 -0.03 6.56
N ILE A 41 1.03 -1.16 5.91
CA ILE A 41 -0.04 -2.12 6.21
C ILE A 41 0.62 -3.42 6.69
N ARG A 42 0.25 -3.88 7.88
CA ARG A 42 0.75 -5.15 8.45
C ARG A 42 -0.18 -6.31 8.11
N ALA A 43 0.28 -7.53 8.35
CA ALA A 43 -0.48 -8.75 8.04
C ALA A 43 -1.80 -8.88 8.84
N ASP A 44 -1.93 -8.18 9.96
CA ASP A 44 -3.16 -8.09 10.75
C ASP A 44 -4.16 -7.05 10.22
N GLY A 45 -3.82 -6.37 9.12
CA GLY A 45 -4.63 -5.31 8.51
C GLY A 45 -4.49 -3.95 9.21
N SER A 46 -3.65 -3.83 10.24
CA SER A 46 -3.37 -2.54 10.86
C SER A 46 -2.62 -1.61 9.90
N ILE A 47 -2.93 -0.31 9.99
CA ILE A 47 -2.33 0.73 9.15
C ILE A 47 -1.58 1.74 10.00
N HIS A 48 -0.35 2.06 9.59
CA HIS A 48 0.47 3.11 10.18
C HIS A 48 0.80 4.17 9.13
N GLY A 49 0.32 5.40 9.34
CA GLY A 49 0.43 6.49 8.37
C GLY A 49 -0.92 6.85 7.76
N TRP A 50 -0.90 7.43 6.56
CA TRP A 50 -2.08 7.98 5.91
C TRP A 50 -2.02 7.79 4.38
N ILE A 51 -3.14 7.41 3.77
CA ILE A 51 -3.29 7.27 2.30
C ILE A 51 -4.61 7.87 1.78
N GLY A 52 -5.25 8.71 2.59
CA GLY A 52 -6.63 9.15 2.40
C GLY A 52 -7.55 8.61 3.51
N GLY A 53 -8.84 8.96 3.45
CA GLY A 53 -9.83 8.59 4.47
C GLY A 53 -10.90 7.61 3.99
N GLY A 54 -11.77 7.18 4.91
CA GLY A 54 -13.04 6.50 4.64
C GLY A 54 -12.91 5.30 3.69
N CYS A 55 -13.32 5.49 2.44
CA CYS A 55 -13.41 4.45 1.43
C CYS A 55 -12.06 3.92 0.92
N ALA A 56 -10.97 4.68 1.04
CA ALA A 56 -9.67 4.23 0.55
C ALA A 56 -9.05 3.13 1.44
N HIS A 57 -9.23 3.22 2.77
CA HIS A 57 -8.58 2.31 3.71
C HIS A 57 -8.91 0.83 3.49
N PRO A 58 -10.19 0.42 3.41
CA PRO A 58 -10.52 -1.01 3.27
C PRO A 58 -9.97 -1.59 1.97
N ILE A 59 -10.04 -0.82 0.88
CA ILE A 59 -9.51 -1.21 -0.44
C ILE A 59 -7.99 -1.40 -0.37
N VAL A 60 -7.27 -0.42 0.20
CA VAL A 60 -5.81 -0.49 0.32
C VAL A 60 -5.38 -1.66 1.21
N ILE A 61 -6.09 -1.92 2.31
CA ILE A 61 -5.80 -3.05 3.20
C ILE A 61 -6.00 -4.38 2.45
N GLU A 62 -7.13 -4.56 1.76
CA GLU A 62 -7.41 -5.78 0.99
C GLU A 62 -6.33 -6.04 -0.07
N GLU A 63 -5.99 -5.03 -0.87
CA GLU A 63 -4.98 -5.18 -1.92
C GLU A 63 -3.57 -5.36 -1.36
N ALA A 64 -3.25 -4.74 -0.22
CA ALA A 64 -1.98 -4.95 0.49
C ALA A 64 -1.84 -6.39 1.00
N LEU A 65 -2.88 -6.94 1.61
CA LEU A 65 -2.90 -8.34 2.03
C LEU A 65 -2.74 -9.28 0.83
N ALA A 66 -3.42 -8.99 -0.27
CA ALA A 66 -3.29 -9.76 -1.51
C ALA A 66 -1.86 -9.71 -2.08
N GLN A 67 -1.22 -8.53 -2.07
CA GLN A 67 0.16 -8.38 -2.57
C GLN A 67 1.22 -8.98 -1.66
N MET A 68 1.01 -8.99 -0.34
CA MET A 68 1.89 -9.74 0.57
C MET A 68 1.85 -11.25 0.30
N ASN A 69 0.72 -11.78 -0.17
CA ASN A 69 0.60 -13.19 -0.55
C ASN A 69 1.15 -13.48 -1.95
N SER A 70 0.98 -12.55 -2.91
CA SER A 70 1.42 -12.75 -4.30
C SER A 70 2.91 -12.45 -4.50
N GLY A 71 3.49 -11.55 -3.70
CA GLY A 71 4.84 -11.05 -3.86
C GLY A 71 5.01 -10.01 -4.97
N HIS A 72 3.92 -9.51 -5.55
CA HIS A 72 3.96 -8.52 -6.63
C HIS A 72 3.51 -7.14 -6.17
N SER A 73 4.18 -6.10 -6.66
CA SER A 73 3.73 -4.72 -6.49
C SER A 73 2.60 -4.40 -7.47
N LYS A 74 1.71 -3.49 -7.07
CA LYS A 74 0.54 -3.14 -7.87
C LYS A 74 0.17 -1.67 -7.73
N LEU A 75 -0.28 -1.07 -8.83
CA LEU A 75 -0.94 0.23 -8.83
C LEU A 75 -2.46 0.01 -8.85
N ILE A 76 -3.18 0.68 -7.96
CA ILE A 76 -4.65 0.67 -7.92
C ILE A 76 -5.21 2.06 -8.12
N ASN A 77 -6.38 2.15 -8.76
CA ASN A 77 -7.13 3.38 -8.93
C ASN A 77 -8.44 3.29 -8.15
N ILE A 78 -8.72 4.32 -7.36
CA ILE A 78 -9.93 4.45 -6.56
C ILE A 78 -10.62 5.72 -7.05
N ASP A 79 -11.75 5.56 -7.75
CA ASP A 79 -12.45 6.66 -8.41
C ASP A 79 -13.98 6.45 -8.38
N PRO A 80 -14.79 7.48 -8.69
CA PRO A 80 -16.25 7.38 -8.64
C PRO A 80 -16.86 6.70 -9.88
N GLN A 81 -16.10 6.63 -10.98
CA GLN A 81 -16.54 6.07 -12.25
C GLN A 81 -15.56 4.98 -12.63
N THR A 82 -15.97 3.70 -12.59
CA THR A 82 -15.20 2.57 -13.11
C THR A 82 -14.95 2.76 -14.60
N LYS A 83 -13.96 3.58 -14.94
CA LYS A 83 -13.38 3.68 -16.26
C LYS A 83 -12.34 2.59 -16.29
N SER A 84 -12.65 1.48 -16.94
CA SER A 84 -11.62 0.51 -17.32
C SER A 84 -10.55 1.26 -18.10
N ALA A 85 -9.41 1.54 -17.46
CA ALA A 85 -8.27 2.09 -18.18
C ALA A 85 -7.80 1.03 -19.18
N GLU A 86 -7.81 1.36 -20.47
CA GLU A 86 -7.12 0.57 -21.49
C GLU A 86 -5.61 0.75 -21.28
N GLY A 87 -4.99 -0.17 -20.52
CA GLY A 87 -3.54 -0.29 -20.35
C GLY A 87 -3.05 -0.34 -18.90
N VAL A 88 -2.22 -1.36 -18.63
CA VAL A 88 -1.65 -1.78 -17.33
C VAL A 88 -2.71 -2.29 -16.35
N GLU A 89 -2.44 -3.38 -15.62
CA GLU A 89 -3.34 -4.10 -14.70
C GLU A 89 -3.78 -3.27 -13.46
N VAL A 90 -4.34 -2.09 -13.69
CA VAL A 90 -4.79 -1.20 -12.64
C VAL A 90 -6.20 -1.62 -12.23
N LYS A 91 -6.33 -2.13 -11.01
CA LYS A 91 -7.64 -2.50 -10.46
C LYS A 91 -8.38 -1.24 -10.06
N HIS A 92 -9.56 -1.06 -10.64
CA HIS A 92 -10.45 0.05 -10.33
C HIS A 92 -11.41 -0.35 -9.22
N PHE A 93 -11.54 0.52 -8.23
CA PHE A 93 -12.52 0.38 -7.17
C PHE A 93 -13.44 1.59 -7.15
N GLN A 94 -14.74 1.30 -7.11
CA GLN A 94 -15.74 2.33 -6.97
C GLN A 94 -15.65 2.94 -5.58
N MET A 95 -15.43 4.26 -5.51
CA MET A 95 -15.62 4.99 -4.27
C MET A 95 -17.09 4.90 -3.83
N THR A 96 -17.32 4.38 -2.63
CA THR A 96 -18.63 4.42 -1.96
C THR A 96 -18.88 5.75 -1.24
N CYS A 97 -17.89 6.64 -1.25
CA CYS A 97 -17.93 7.98 -0.66
C CYS A 97 -18.29 9.01 -1.75
N HIS A 98 -19.23 9.92 -1.48
CA HIS A 98 -19.69 10.96 -2.43
C HIS A 98 -18.69 12.09 -2.71
N SER A 99 -17.38 11.89 -2.50
CA SER A 99 -16.39 12.96 -2.68
C SER A 99 -16.24 13.37 -4.14
N GLY A 100 -16.38 12.45 -5.09
CA GLY A 100 -16.19 12.75 -6.52
C GLY A 100 -14.72 12.92 -6.95
N GLY A 101 -13.77 12.76 -6.03
CA GLY A 101 -12.33 12.74 -6.31
C GLY A 101 -11.79 11.35 -6.69
N SER A 102 -10.51 11.27 -7.04
CA SER A 102 -9.82 10.02 -7.37
C SER A 102 -8.47 9.88 -6.67
N LEU A 103 -8.01 8.66 -6.44
CA LEU A 103 -6.70 8.34 -5.89
C LEU A 103 -6.05 7.19 -6.68
N SER A 104 -4.78 7.35 -7.01
CA SER A 104 -3.94 6.26 -7.48
C SER A 104 -2.94 5.91 -6.39
N VAL A 105 -2.93 4.66 -5.96
CA VAL A 105 -2.10 4.17 -4.84
C VAL A 105 -1.22 3.04 -5.33
N HIS A 106 0.10 3.20 -5.18
CA HIS A 106 1.06 2.13 -5.42
C HIS A 106 1.26 1.33 -4.14
N ILE A 107 1.12 0.02 -4.23
CA ILE A 107 1.21 -0.93 -3.12
C ILE A 107 2.37 -1.89 -3.41
N GLU A 108 3.30 -2.00 -2.48
CA GLU A 108 4.50 -2.83 -2.61
C GLU A 108 4.70 -3.69 -1.35
N PRO A 109 4.73 -5.03 -1.48
CA PRO A 109 5.04 -5.92 -0.37
C PRO A 109 6.54 -5.91 -0.05
N VAL A 110 6.87 -5.95 1.23
CA VAL A 110 8.23 -5.97 1.75
C VAL A 110 8.44 -7.29 2.50
N PHE A 111 9.42 -8.06 2.03
CA PHE A 111 9.79 -9.34 2.62
C PHE A 111 11.10 -9.24 3.40
N PRO A 112 11.29 -10.03 4.46
CA PRO A 112 12.59 -10.14 5.11
C PRO A 112 13.60 -10.72 4.12
N ASN A 113 14.82 -10.17 4.12
CA ASN A 113 15.91 -10.71 3.31
C ASN A 113 16.15 -12.20 3.66
N PRO A 114 16.40 -13.06 2.67
CA PRO A 114 16.75 -14.47 2.91
C PRO A 114 17.89 -14.60 3.93
N LEU A 115 17.73 -15.53 4.87
CA LEU A 115 18.80 -15.84 5.83
C LEU A 115 19.73 -16.88 5.19
N VAL A 116 21.00 -16.52 5.02
CA VAL A 116 22.05 -17.44 4.57
C VAL A 116 22.86 -17.86 5.79
N VAL A 117 22.90 -19.16 6.06
CA VAL A 117 23.71 -19.74 7.15
C VAL A 117 24.84 -20.56 6.53
N VAL A 118 26.08 -20.28 6.93
CA VAL A 118 27.27 -20.99 6.46
C VAL A 118 27.69 -21.98 7.53
N PHE A 119 27.81 -23.26 7.16
CA PHE A 119 28.32 -24.33 8.01
C PHE A 119 29.62 -24.87 7.42
N GLY A 120 30.58 -25.18 8.27
CA GLY A 120 31.83 -25.83 7.89
C GLY A 120 32.37 -26.64 9.06
N ASP A 121 32.94 -27.80 8.74
CA ASP A 121 33.74 -28.61 9.66
C ASP A 121 35.22 -28.43 9.28
N SER A 122 36.09 -28.41 10.30
CA SER A 122 37.53 -28.15 10.19
C SER A 122 38.33 -29.33 9.64
#